data_AF-A0A9E3U2N6-F1
#
_entry.id   AF-A0A9E3U2N6-F1
#
_cell.length_a   1.000
_cell.length_b   1.000
_cell.length_c   1.000
_cell.angle_alpha   90.00
_cell.angle_beta   90.00
_cell.angle_gamma   90.00
#
_symmetry.space_group_name_H-M   'P 1'
#
loop_
_entity.id
_entity.type
_entity.pdbx_description
1 polymer ?
#
loop_
_entity_poly.entity_id
_entity_poly.type
_entity_poly.pdbx_seq_one_letter_code
_entity_poly.pdbx_strand_id
1 'polypeptide(L)'
;SLTMIPDWFAAIDNALAMLKPGGRIGVVDFFVSRKYPSGDLQRHSWFTRSFWPTWFANDNVFLSPDHVPYLQKRLTTESFEPQRAKVPYIPLVRVPYYRFIGRKVD
;
A
#
# COMPACT_ATOMS: atom_id res chain seq x y z
N SER A 1 -6.92 -5.72 5.04
CA SER A 1 -6.21 -4.53 4.55
C SER A 1 -5.11 -4.21 5.57
N LEU A 2 -3.90 -3.91 5.09
CA LEU A 2 -2.73 -3.59 5.91
C LEU A 2 -2.93 -2.28 6.69
N THR A 3 -3.63 -1.31 6.12
CA THR A 3 -3.91 -0.01 6.77
C THR A 3 -4.73 -0.12 8.07
N MET A 4 -5.37 -1.27 8.32
CA MET A 4 -6.12 -1.54 9.57
C MET A 4 -5.41 -2.51 10.53
N ILE A 5 -4.22 -2.99 10.17
CA ILE A 5 -3.45 -3.92 11.01
C ILE A 5 -2.35 -3.12 11.72
N PRO A 6 -2.35 -3.03 13.07
CA PRO A 6 -1.37 -2.23 13.80
C PRO A 6 0.09 -2.62 13.50
N ASP A 7 0.37 -3.92 13.47
CA ASP A 7 1.66 -4.48 13.04
C ASP A 7 1.53 -5.20 11.70
N TRP A 8 1.23 -4.42 10.66
CA TRP A 8 1.14 -4.95 9.30
C TRP A 8 2.49 -5.47 8.79
N PHE A 9 3.62 -5.03 9.35
CA PHE A 9 4.95 -5.57 9.03
C PHE A 9 5.04 -7.04 9.42
N ALA A 10 4.70 -7.38 10.68
CA ALA A 10 4.64 -8.76 11.14
C ALA A 10 3.60 -9.58 10.38
N ALA A 11 2.46 -8.97 10.02
CA ALA A 11 1.44 -9.65 9.22
C ALA A 11 1.96 -10.06 7.83
N ILE A 12 2.70 -9.16 7.15
CA ILE A 12 3.35 -9.48 5.87
C ILE A 12 4.43 -10.55 6.08
N ASP A 13 5.30 -10.39 7.06
CA ASP A 13 6.39 -11.37 7.30
C ASP A 13 5.85 -12.76 7.59
N ASN A 14 4.78 -12.86 8.39
CA ASN A 14 4.11 -14.13 8.66
C ASN A 14 3.47 -14.71 7.39
N ALA A 15 2.81 -13.88 6.56
CA ALA A 15 2.27 -14.32 5.27
C ALA A 15 3.35 -14.86 4.34
N LEU A 16 4.52 -14.21 4.30
CA LEU A 16 5.68 -14.68 3.55
C LEU A 16 6.27 -15.97 4.12
N ALA A 17 6.29 -16.14 5.44
CA ALA A 17 6.77 -17.37 6.08
C ALA A 17 5.91 -18.59 5.70
N MET A 18 4.59 -18.42 5.60
CA MET A 18 3.65 -19.46 5.16
C MET A 18 3.74 -19.78 3.66
N LEU A 19 4.28 -18.86 2.86
CA LEU A 19 4.35 -19.00 1.41
C LEU A 19 5.52 -19.90 1.01
N LYS A 20 5.27 -20.87 0.12
CA LYS A 20 6.33 -21.72 -0.47
C LYS A 20 7.33 -20.86 -1.28
N PRO A 21 8.59 -21.31 -1.42
CA PRO A 21 9.54 -20.74 -2.38
C PRO A 21 8.90 -20.58 -3.77
N GLY A 22 9.13 -19.45 -4.42
CA GLY A 22 8.50 -19.08 -5.70
C GLY A 22 7.00 -18.75 -5.65
N GLY A 23 6.36 -18.83 -4.48
CA GLY A 23 4.95 -18.48 -4.31
C GLY A 23 4.68 -16.99 -4.51
N ARG A 24 3.44 -16.64 -4.86
CA ARG A 24 3.00 -15.26 -5.11
C ARG A 24 2.08 -14.75 -4.00
N ILE A 25 2.19 -13.46 -3.71
CA ILE A 25 1.27 -12.73 -2.84
C ILE A 25 0.74 -11.50 -3.55
N GLY A 26 -0.57 -11.31 -3.48
CA GLY A 26 -1.27 -10.12 -3.95
C GLY A 26 -1.65 -9.23 -2.78
N VAL A 27 -1.39 -7.93 -2.88
CA VAL A 27 -1.78 -6.93 -1.88
C VAL A 27 -2.51 -5.78 -2.57
N VAL A 28 -3.67 -5.43 -2.03
CA VAL A 28 -4.45 -4.27 -2.48
C VAL A 28 -4.80 -3.43 -1.26
N ASP A 29 -4.38 -2.17 -1.27
CA ASP A 29 -4.67 -1.27 -0.15
C ASP A 29 -4.61 0.21 -0.52
N PHE A 30 -5.24 1.03 0.32
CA PHE A 30 -5.06 2.48 0.29
C PHE A 30 -3.65 2.84 0.74
N PHE A 31 -3.08 3.88 0.13
CA PHE A 31 -1.73 4.31 0.47
C PHE A 31 -1.51 5.77 0.15
N VAL A 32 -0.54 6.37 0.83
CA VAL A 32 0.08 7.62 0.37
C VAL A 32 1.51 7.30 -0.05
N SER A 33 2.14 8.07 -0.93
CA SER A 33 3.57 7.87 -1.19
C SER A 33 4.43 8.73 -0.27
N ARG A 34 5.68 8.30 -0.08
CA ARG A 34 6.71 9.14 0.56
C ARG A 34 6.83 10.48 -0.15
N LYS A 35 7.29 11.52 0.56
CA LYS A 35 7.50 12.87 0.00
C LYS A 35 8.43 12.84 -1.23
N TYR A 36 9.45 12.00 -1.17
CA TYR A 36 10.40 11.73 -2.23
C TYR A 36 10.41 10.22 -2.48
N PRO A 37 9.50 9.71 -3.34
CA PRO A 37 9.47 8.30 -3.68
C PRO A 37 10.71 7.91 -4.51
N SER A 38 11.18 6.68 -4.35
CA SER A 38 12.28 6.11 -5.14
C SER A 38 11.77 5.55 -6.48
N GLY A 39 12.53 5.76 -7.56
CA GLY A 39 12.27 5.15 -8.86
C GLY A 39 10.86 5.45 -9.41
N ASP A 40 10.14 4.39 -9.78
CA ASP A 40 8.85 4.44 -10.48
C ASP A 40 7.63 4.66 -9.55
N LEU A 41 7.86 4.90 -8.25
CA LEU A 41 6.77 5.09 -7.30
C LEU A 41 6.05 6.43 -7.50
N GLN A 42 4.72 6.39 -7.63
CA GLN A 42 3.90 7.57 -7.88
C GLN A 42 4.04 8.63 -6.77
N ARG A 43 4.38 9.87 -7.15
CA ARG A 43 4.41 11.00 -6.21
C ARG A 43 3.01 11.56 -5.95
N HIS A 44 2.62 11.65 -4.68
CA HIS A 44 1.37 12.27 -4.26
C HIS A 44 1.57 13.72 -3.83
N SER A 45 0.61 14.58 -4.18
CA SER A 45 0.57 15.97 -3.75
C SER A 45 0.55 16.08 -2.23
N TRP A 46 1.01 17.21 -1.69
CA TRP A 46 0.93 17.46 -0.23
C TRP A 46 -0.50 17.33 0.31
N PHE A 47 -1.49 17.81 -0.46
CA PHE A 47 -2.90 17.63 -0.13
C PHE A 47 -3.27 16.15 0.00
N THR A 48 -2.94 15.31 -0.99
CA THR A 48 -3.23 13.86 -0.95
C THR A 48 -2.56 13.19 0.26
N ARG A 49 -1.32 13.58 0.58
CA ARG A 49 -0.54 13.01 1.70
C ARG A 49 -1.00 13.47 3.09
N SER A 50 -1.82 14.52 3.19
CA SER A 50 -2.24 15.09 4.48
C SER A 50 -3.74 14.91 4.73
N PHE A 51 -4.56 15.13 3.69
CA PHE A 51 -6.01 15.02 3.78
C PHE A 51 -6.47 13.58 4.00
N TRP A 52 -6.03 12.65 3.14
CA TRP A 52 -6.54 11.27 3.19
C TRP A 52 -6.16 10.54 4.48
N PRO A 53 -4.91 10.57 4.98
CA PRO A 53 -4.61 9.92 6.26
C PRO A 53 -5.46 10.45 7.42
N THR A 54 -5.72 11.76 7.45
CA THR A 54 -6.57 12.36 8.49
C THR A 54 -8.03 11.92 8.36
N TRP A 55 -8.56 11.89 7.14
CA TRP A 55 -9.95 11.51 6.92
C TRP A 55 -10.20 10.03 7.25
N PHE A 56 -9.32 9.13 6.79
CA PHE A 56 -9.42 7.69 7.02
C PHE A 56 -9.11 7.27 8.47
N ALA A 57 -8.34 8.06 9.23
CA ALA A 57 -8.08 7.78 10.63
C ALA A 57 -9.37 7.73 11.47
N ASN A 58 -10.44 8.42 11.05
CA ASN A 58 -11.75 8.35 11.72
C ASN A 58 -12.38 6.95 11.65
N ASP A 59 -12.04 6.16 10.63
CA ASP A 59 -12.49 4.78 10.43
C ASP A 59 -11.44 3.75 10.84
N ASN A 60 -10.41 4.16 11.59
CA ASN A 60 -9.23 3.34 11.96
C ASN A 60 -8.46 2.78 10.76
N VAL A 61 -8.46 3.53 9.64
CA VAL A 61 -7.71 3.20 8.43
C VAL A 61 -6.48 4.12 8.35
N PHE A 62 -5.29 3.57 8.55
CA PHE A 62 -4.04 4.33 8.63
C PHE A 62 -3.23 4.19 7.35
N LEU A 63 -3.40 5.13 6.42
CA LEU A 63 -2.65 5.15 5.15
C LEU A 63 -1.15 5.32 5.43
N SER A 64 -0.37 4.34 4.98
CA SER A 64 1.09 4.32 5.20
C SER A 64 1.87 4.57 3.90
N PRO A 65 2.96 5.37 3.95
CA PRO A 65 3.91 5.52 2.86
C PRO A 65 4.89 4.36 2.71
N ASP A 66 4.86 3.40 3.65
CA ASP A 66 5.87 2.36 3.75
C ASP A 66 5.40 0.98 3.28
N HIS A 67 4.10 0.79 3.01
CA HIS A 67 3.56 -0.48 2.49
C HIS A 67 4.30 -0.94 1.22
N VAL A 68 4.32 -0.08 0.19
CA VAL A 68 4.88 -0.44 -1.11
C VAL A 68 6.40 -0.64 -1.02
N PRO A 69 7.20 0.27 -0.43
CA PRO A 69 8.64 0.03 -0.26
C PRO A 69 8.96 -1.24 0.53
N TYR A 70 8.15 -1.58 1.54
CA TYR A 70 8.35 -2.79 2.32
C TYR A 70 8.11 -4.05 1.49
N LEU A 71 7.02 -4.09 0.73
CA LEU A 71 6.70 -5.20 -0.18
C LEU A 71 7.79 -5.36 -1.25
N GLN A 72 8.20 -4.27 -1.89
CA GLN A 72 9.26 -4.28 -2.91
C GLN A 72 10.63 -4.73 -2.36
N LYS A 73 10.91 -4.50 -1.07
CA LYS A 73 12.14 -4.95 -0.42
C LYS A 73 12.12 -6.46 -0.11
N ARG A 74 10.96 -7.03 0.18
CA ARG A 74 10.81 -8.44 0.59
C ARG A 74 10.52 -9.40 -0.57
N LEU A 75 10.06 -8.88 -1.71
CA LEU A 75 9.54 -9.66 -2.83
C LEU A 75 10.13 -9.16 -4.14
N THR A 76 10.31 -10.08 -5.10
CA THR A 76 10.45 -9.67 -6.49
C THR A 76 9.11 -9.12 -6.97
N THR A 77 9.09 -7.84 -7.34
CA THR A 77 7.87 -7.18 -7.84
C THR A 77 7.56 -7.69 -9.24
N GLU A 78 6.42 -8.36 -9.41
CA GLU A 78 5.94 -8.80 -10.73
C GLU A 78 4.96 -7.78 -11.33
N SER A 79 4.12 -7.14 -10.49
CA SER A 79 3.23 -6.06 -10.91
C SER A 79 3.02 -5.05 -9.78
N PHE A 80 3.02 -3.77 -10.13
CA PHE A 80 2.64 -2.67 -9.24
C PHE A 80 1.83 -1.64 -10.02
N GLU A 81 0.55 -1.52 -9.69
CA GLU A 81 -0.39 -0.61 -10.34
C GLU A 81 -1.00 0.35 -9.32
N PRO A 82 -0.52 1.59 -9.24
CA PRO A 82 -1.16 2.61 -8.44
C PRO A 82 -2.38 3.18 -9.18
N GLN A 83 -3.50 3.29 -8.49
CA GLN A 83 -4.79 3.73 -9.04
C GLN A 83 -5.51 4.66 -8.08
N ARG A 84 -6.63 5.26 -8.52
CA ARG A 84 -7.45 6.13 -7.68
C ARG A 84 -8.93 5.76 -7.75
N ALA A 85 -9.54 5.54 -6.59
CA ALA A 85 -10.94 5.18 -6.45
C ALA A 85 -11.79 6.38 -6.04
N LYS A 86 -13.06 6.38 -6.45
CA LYS A 86 -14.07 7.27 -5.87
C LYS A 86 -14.39 6.78 -4.46
N VAL A 87 -14.66 7.72 -3.57
CA VAL A 87 -15.05 7.43 -2.20
C VAL A 87 -16.50 7.86 -2.01
N PRO A 88 -17.34 7.05 -1.34
CA PRO A 88 -18.70 7.47 -0.98
C PRO A 88 -18.69 8.84 -0.30
N TYR A 89 -19.69 9.67 -0.57
CA TYR A 89 -19.89 10.99 0.05
C TYR A 89 -18.85 12.07 -0.29
N ILE A 90 -17.79 11.77 -1.07
CA ILE A 90 -16.81 12.76 -1.51
C ILE A 90 -16.68 12.77 -3.04
N PRO A 91 -17.54 13.51 -3.77
CA PRO A 91 -17.68 13.38 -5.22
C PRO A 91 -16.50 13.95 -6.03
N LEU A 92 -15.71 14.87 -5.46
CA LEU A 92 -14.70 15.64 -6.20
C LEU A 92 -13.27 15.16 -6.01
N VAL A 93 -12.99 14.29 -5.03
CA VAL A 93 -11.63 13.77 -4.81
C VAL A 93 -11.61 12.26 -4.83
N ARG A 94 -10.49 11.71 -5.30
CA ARG A 94 -10.27 10.26 -5.39
C ARG A 94 -9.13 9.82 -4.48
N VAL A 95 -9.37 8.78 -3.71
CA VAL A 95 -8.36 8.19 -2.83
C VAL A 95 -7.37 7.37 -3.64
N PRO A 96 -6.06 7.52 -3.41
CA PRO A 96 -5.06 6.61 -3.95
C PRO A 96 -5.11 5.22 -3.29
N TYR A 97 -5.06 4.18 -4.11
CA TYR A 97 -4.83 2.80 -3.70
C TYR A 97 -3.84 2.15 -4.66
N TYR A 98 -3.28 1.01 -4.30
CA TYR A 98 -2.41 0.25 -5.18
C TYR A 98 -2.86 -1.20 -5.29
N ARG A 99 -2.47 -1.84 -6.39
CA ARG A 99 -2.51 -3.29 -6.56
C ARG A 99 -1.07 -3.77 -6.76
N PHE A 100 -0.63 -4.71 -5.94
CA PHE A 100 0.71 -5.25 -5.98
C PHE A 100 0.68 -6.76 -6.09
N ILE A 101 1.52 -7.33 -6.95
CA ILE A 101 1.80 -8.76 -7.02
C ILE A 101 3.31 -8.93 -6.88
N GLY A 102 3.70 -9.69 -5.86
CA GLY A 102 5.10 -10.02 -5.61
C GLY A 102 5.31 -11.52 -5.51
N ARG A 103 6.49 -11.97 -5.94
CA ARG A 103 6.94 -13.34 -5.81
C ARG A 103 7.98 -13.46 -4.70
N LYS A 104 7.80 -14.44 -3.81
CA LYS A 104 8.79 -14.77 -2.79
C LYS A 104 10.02 -15.34 -3.45
N VAL A 105 11.17 -14.74 -3.14
CA VAL A 105 12.49 -15.24 -3.55
C VAL A 105 12.77 -16.50 -2.73
N ASP A 106 13.34 -17.51 -3.39
CA ASP A 106 13.64 -18.82 -2.78
C ASP A 106 14.58 -18.71 -1.58
#